data_AF-A0A8C5BDY5-F1
#
_entry.id   AF-A0A8C5BDY5-F1
#
_cell.length_a   1.000
_cell.length_b   1.000
_cell.length_c   1.000
_cell.angle_alpha   90.00
_cell.angle_beta   90.00
_cell.angle_gamma   90.00
#
_symmetry.space_group_name_H-M   'P 1'
#
loop_
_entity.id
_entity.type
_entity.pdbx_description
1 polymer ?
#
loop_
_entity_poly.entity_id
_entity_poly.type
_entity_poly.pdbx_seq_one_letter_code
_entity_poly.pdbx_strand_id
1 'polypeptide(L)'
;MPRQYQRKTSWGQTPLADMERAADEVIRGQTSLRQAGRDSNIDKSTLMRFIKKKKRGEVKSVAWGAVAEAKRVLSDEMEEELANHLKQLAAEFHAPNKCRELAFEFAQKNLVSVPDNWTKKQCAGEDWFGNFLARRQLSVRTPEATSLGRATAFNRTTVGEFFDNLATVMDR
;
A
#
# COMPACT_ATOMS: atom_id res chain seq x y z
N MET A 1 -9.86 -16.73 12.96
CA MET A 1 -10.22 -16.70 11.52
C MET A 1 -8.94 -16.52 10.72
N PRO A 2 -8.70 -17.24 9.61
CA PRO A 2 -7.55 -16.97 8.75
C PRO A 2 -7.61 -15.53 8.24
N ARG A 3 -6.57 -14.72 8.49
CA ARG A 3 -6.48 -13.33 7.97
C ARG A 3 -6.44 -13.28 6.44
N GLN A 4 -6.01 -14.37 5.80
CA GLN A 4 -5.98 -14.51 4.35
C GLN A 4 -7.11 -15.43 3.88
N TYR A 5 -8.09 -14.84 3.20
CA TYR A 5 -9.19 -15.58 2.57
C TYR A 5 -8.75 -16.09 1.18
N GLN A 6 -8.72 -17.41 1.01
CA GLN A 6 -8.61 -18.02 -0.31
C GLN A 6 -9.99 -18.07 -0.97
N ARG A 7 -10.12 -17.44 -2.15
CA ARG A 7 -11.39 -17.42 -2.88
C ARG A 7 -11.69 -18.80 -3.46
N LYS A 8 -12.96 -19.18 -3.43
CA LYS A 8 -13.46 -20.43 -4.02
C LYS A 8 -13.82 -20.30 -5.50
N THR A 9 -13.98 -19.08 -6.00
CA THR A 9 -14.42 -18.81 -7.38
C THR A 9 -13.28 -18.29 -8.24
N SER A 10 -13.27 -18.69 -9.52
CA SER A 10 -12.34 -18.20 -10.54
C SER A 10 -12.72 -16.82 -11.11
N TRP A 11 -13.82 -16.23 -10.63
CA TRP A 11 -14.35 -14.97 -11.14
C TRP A 11 -13.39 -13.80 -10.87
N GLY A 12 -13.01 -13.12 -11.95
CA GLY A 12 -12.11 -11.97 -11.89
C GLY A 12 -10.64 -12.33 -11.70
N GLN A 13 -10.26 -13.59 -11.97
CA GLN A 13 -8.86 -14.02 -12.00
C GLN A 13 -8.19 -13.79 -13.37
N THR A 14 -8.95 -13.38 -14.38
CA THR A 14 -8.42 -13.09 -15.72
C THR A 14 -7.34 -12.00 -15.64
N PRO A 15 -6.11 -12.28 -16.12
CA PRO A 15 -5.05 -11.28 -16.21
C PRO A 15 -5.45 -10.05 -17.00
N LEU A 16 -4.84 -8.89 -16.69
CA LEU A 16 -5.08 -7.64 -17.41
C LEU A 16 -4.76 -7.79 -18.90
N ALA A 17 -3.63 -8.43 -19.24
CA ALA A 17 -3.20 -8.64 -20.63
C ALA A 17 -4.24 -9.39 -21.47
N ASP A 18 -4.87 -10.43 -20.89
CA ASP A 18 -5.90 -11.20 -21.58
C ASP A 18 -7.18 -10.39 -21.78
N MET A 19 -7.56 -9.59 -20.78
CA MET A 19 -8.69 -8.66 -20.92
C MET A 19 -8.44 -7.58 -21.97
N GLU A 20 -7.22 -7.06 -22.04
CA GLU A 20 -6.83 -6.04 -23.02
C GLU A 20 -6.85 -6.56 -24.44
N ARG A 21 -6.26 -7.74 -24.67
CA ARG A 21 -6.30 -8.43 -25.97
C ARG A 21 -7.73 -8.64 -26.45
N ALA A 22 -8.57 -9.26 -25.61
CA ALA A 22 -9.97 -9.51 -25.95
C ALA A 22 -10.76 -8.22 -26.19
N ALA A 23 -10.47 -7.16 -25.44
CA ALA A 23 -11.10 -5.86 -25.63
C ALA A 23 -10.67 -5.22 -26.97
N ASP A 24 -9.39 -5.32 -27.32
CA ASP A 24 -8.85 -4.72 -28.54
C ASP A 24 -9.35 -5.41 -29.80
N GLU A 25 -9.50 -6.73 -29.80
CA GLU A 25 -10.12 -7.49 -30.90
C GLU A 25 -11.56 -7.02 -31.16
N VAL A 26 -12.34 -6.81 -30.09
CA VAL A 26 -13.72 -6.32 -30.19
C VAL A 26 -13.78 -4.86 -30.62
N ILE A 27 -12.86 -4.01 -30.14
CA ILE A 27 -12.80 -2.58 -30.50
C ILE A 27 -12.39 -2.41 -31.97
N ARG A 28 -11.46 -3.23 -32.46
CA ARG A 28 -11.03 -3.27 -33.87
C ARG A 28 -12.07 -3.89 -34.81
N GLY A 29 -13.15 -4.46 -34.26
CA GLY A 29 -14.22 -5.09 -35.04
C GLY A 29 -13.84 -6.44 -35.64
N GLN A 30 -12.78 -7.09 -35.17
CA GLN A 30 -12.33 -8.39 -35.68
C GLN A 30 -13.27 -9.53 -35.25
N THR A 31 -13.83 -9.43 -34.05
CA THR A 31 -14.70 -10.44 -33.45
C THR A 31 -15.89 -9.81 -32.73
N SER A 32 -17.00 -10.54 -32.64
CA SER A 32 -18.15 -10.09 -31.84
C SER A 32 -17.86 -10.23 -30.34
N LEU A 33 -18.48 -9.39 -29.51
CA LEU A 33 -18.30 -9.43 -28.05
C LEU A 33 -18.57 -10.82 -27.44
N ARG A 34 -19.54 -11.57 -28.00
CA ARG A 34 -19.85 -12.93 -27.54
C ARG A 34 -18.78 -13.93 -27.95
N GLN A 35 -18.18 -13.75 -29.13
CA GLN A 35 -17.14 -14.63 -29.65
C GLN A 35 -15.83 -14.41 -28.88
N ALA A 36 -15.38 -13.16 -28.74
CA ALA A 36 -14.20 -12.82 -27.94
C ALA A 36 -14.29 -13.31 -26.48
N GLY A 37 -15.49 -13.22 -25.88
CA GLY A 37 -15.74 -13.77 -24.55
C GLY A 37 -15.59 -15.30 -24.48
N ARG A 38 -16.03 -16.03 -25.50
CA ARG A 38 -15.85 -17.50 -25.56
C ARG A 38 -14.38 -17.86 -25.75
N ASP A 39 -13.70 -17.19 -26.68
CA ASP A 39 -12.32 -17.51 -27.05
C ASP A 39 -11.34 -17.23 -25.91
N SER A 40 -11.59 -16.17 -25.15
CA SER A 40 -10.78 -15.80 -23.98
C SER A 40 -11.29 -16.38 -22.66
N ASN A 41 -12.38 -17.16 -22.68
CA ASN A 41 -13.07 -17.68 -21.49
C ASN A 41 -13.43 -16.57 -20.46
N ILE A 42 -13.93 -15.44 -20.97
CA ILE A 42 -14.37 -14.27 -20.19
C ILE A 42 -15.88 -14.11 -20.35
N ASP A 43 -16.59 -13.93 -19.24
CA ASP A 43 -18.02 -13.61 -19.32
C ASP A 43 -18.27 -12.32 -20.11
N LYS A 44 -19.25 -12.36 -21.02
CA LYS A 44 -19.63 -11.25 -21.91
C LYS A 44 -19.84 -9.94 -21.14
N SER A 45 -20.50 -10.00 -19.98
CA SER A 45 -20.83 -8.81 -19.18
C SER A 45 -19.58 -8.19 -18.58
N THR A 46 -18.62 -9.04 -18.20
CA THR A 46 -17.31 -8.62 -17.67
C THR A 46 -16.49 -7.92 -18.75
N LEU A 47 -16.40 -8.51 -19.95
CA LEU A 47 -15.70 -7.90 -21.09
C LEU A 47 -16.34 -6.58 -21.51
N MET A 48 -17.68 -6.53 -21.57
CA MET A 48 -18.40 -5.29 -21.87
C MET A 48 -18.12 -4.18 -20.84
N ARG A 49 -18.12 -4.53 -19.56
CA ARG A 49 -17.82 -3.59 -18.47
C ARG A 49 -16.38 -3.07 -18.57
N PHE A 50 -15.43 -3.96 -18.90
CA PHE A 50 -14.03 -3.58 -19.11
C PHE A 50 -13.87 -2.62 -20.29
N ILE A 51 -14.48 -2.91 -21.45
CA ILE A 51 -14.46 -2.02 -22.63
C ILE A 51 -15.06 -0.65 -22.30
N LYS A 52 -16.20 -0.60 -21.59
CA LYS A 52 -16.79 0.68 -21.15
C LYS A 52 -15.86 1.46 -20.23
N LYS A 53 -15.12 0.78 -19.35
CA LYS A 53 -14.12 1.40 -18.46
C LYS A 53 -12.93 1.93 -19.27
N LYS A 54 -12.39 1.13 -20.19
CA LYS A 54 -11.28 1.49 -21.10
C LYS A 54 -11.61 2.71 -21.98
N LYS A 55 -12.88 2.84 -22.41
CA LYS A 55 -13.35 4.04 -23.14
C LYS A 55 -13.39 5.31 -22.29
N ARG A 56 -13.49 5.21 -20.96
CA ARG A 56 -13.50 6.36 -20.05
C ARG A 56 -12.10 6.80 -19.63
N GLY A 57 -11.10 5.94 -19.76
CA GLY A 57 -9.73 6.23 -19.37
C GLY A 57 -8.89 4.95 -19.27
N GLU A 58 -7.64 5.12 -18.87
CA GLU A 58 -6.69 4.03 -18.69
C GLU A 58 -7.10 3.09 -17.54
N VAL A 59 -6.96 1.78 -17.76
CA VAL A 59 -7.30 0.75 -16.77
C VAL A 59 -6.00 0.11 -16.28
N LYS A 60 -5.50 0.58 -15.13
CA LYS A 60 -4.27 0.06 -14.51
C LYS A 60 -4.40 -1.34 -13.92
N SER A 61 -5.61 -1.73 -13.53
CA SER A 61 -5.87 -3.00 -12.85
C SER A 61 -7.29 -3.53 -13.12
N VAL A 62 -7.42 -4.86 -13.09
CA VAL A 62 -8.69 -5.58 -13.33
C VAL A 62 -9.28 -6.10 -12.02
N ALA A 63 -10.59 -6.32 -12.03
CA ALA A 63 -11.32 -6.98 -10.96
C ALA A 63 -11.07 -6.33 -9.59
N TRP A 64 -10.56 -7.08 -8.63
CA TRP A 64 -10.34 -6.62 -7.27
C TRP A 64 -9.13 -5.70 -7.11
N GLY A 65 -8.14 -5.79 -8.01
CA GLY A 65 -7.00 -4.89 -8.03
C GLY A 65 -7.43 -3.43 -8.14
N ALA A 66 -8.42 -3.16 -9.01
CA ALA A 66 -8.98 -1.81 -9.17
C ALA A 66 -9.72 -1.30 -7.94
N VAL A 67 -10.34 -2.20 -7.18
CA VAL A 67 -11.04 -1.84 -5.93
C VAL A 67 -10.02 -1.54 -4.84
N ALA A 68 -8.96 -2.34 -4.75
CA ALA A 68 -7.87 -2.14 -3.80
C ALA A 68 -7.15 -0.81 -4.07
N GLU A 69 -6.86 -0.51 -5.33
CA GLU A 69 -6.21 0.74 -5.75
C GLU A 69 -7.10 1.97 -5.44
N ALA A 70 -8.40 1.89 -5.74
CA ALA A 70 -9.34 2.98 -5.43
C ALA A 70 -9.55 3.23 -3.92
N LYS A 71 -9.30 2.23 -3.08
CA LYS A 71 -9.41 2.33 -1.62
C LYS A 71 -8.07 2.57 -0.93
N ARG A 72 -7.02 2.86 -1.69
CA ARG A 72 -5.70 3.14 -1.12
C ARG A 72 -5.72 4.50 -0.43
N VAL A 73 -5.30 4.52 0.83
CA VAL A 73 -5.29 5.75 1.64
C VAL A 73 -4.14 6.66 1.23
N LEU A 74 -2.92 6.13 1.13
CA LEU A 74 -1.73 6.86 0.69
C LEU A 74 -1.41 6.54 -0.77
N SER A 75 -0.88 7.52 -1.51
CA SER A 75 -0.36 7.30 -2.86
C SER A 75 0.88 6.41 -2.83
N ASP A 76 1.29 5.90 -3.99
CA ASP A 76 2.53 5.09 -4.06
C ASP A 76 3.75 5.89 -3.59
N GLU A 77 3.90 7.12 -4.06
CA GLU A 77 4.98 8.03 -3.68
C GLU A 77 5.00 8.29 -2.17
N MET A 78 3.84 8.59 -1.58
CA MET A 78 3.69 8.81 -0.14
C MET A 78 4.03 7.56 0.68
N GLU A 79 3.63 6.37 0.22
CA GLU A 79 4.00 5.12 0.90
C GLU A 79 5.51 4.86 0.83
N GLU A 80 6.19 5.30 -0.24
CA GLU A 80 7.64 5.16 -0.38
C GLU A 80 8.39 6.11 0.54
N GLU A 81 7.97 7.38 0.60
CA GLU A 81 8.51 8.36 1.56
C GLU A 81 8.36 7.89 3.00
N LEU A 82 7.16 7.42 3.37
CA LEU A 82 6.91 6.87 4.70
C LEU A 82 7.79 5.65 4.98
N ALA A 83 7.97 4.76 4.00
CA ALA A 83 8.83 3.58 4.15
C ALA A 83 10.30 3.97 4.36
N ASN A 84 10.80 4.97 3.64
CA ASN A 84 12.17 5.46 3.79
C ASN A 84 12.38 6.12 5.16
N HIS A 85 11.42 6.93 5.60
CA HIS A 85 11.44 7.53 6.93
C HIS A 85 11.44 6.46 8.03
N LEU A 86 10.61 5.41 7.89
CA LEU A 86 10.59 4.29 8.84
C LEU A 86 11.92 3.52 8.88
N LYS A 87 12.63 3.38 7.76
CA LYS A 87 13.96 2.76 7.72
C LYS A 87 15.02 3.62 8.43
N GLN A 88 14.97 4.94 8.24
CA GLN A 88 15.83 5.89 8.96
C GLN A 88 15.59 5.81 10.47
N LEU A 89 14.33 5.89 10.90
CA LEU A 89 13.96 5.75 12.30
C LEU A 89 14.38 4.41 12.90
N ALA A 90 14.29 3.33 12.13
CA ALA A 90 14.77 2.02 12.57
C ALA A 90 16.30 1.96 12.74
N ALA A 91 17.06 2.68 11.90
CA ALA A 91 18.50 2.82 12.04
C ALA A 91 18.88 3.69 13.26
N GLU A 92 18.04 4.67 13.61
CA GLU A 92 18.18 5.56 14.77
C GLU A 92 17.56 4.99 16.07
N PHE A 93 17.20 3.70 16.10
CA PHE A 93 16.70 2.98 17.28
C PHE A 93 15.31 3.40 17.79
N HIS A 94 14.51 4.07 16.98
CA HIS A 94 13.13 4.34 17.33
C HIS A 94 12.29 3.06 17.26
N ALA A 95 11.56 2.78 18.34
CA ALA A 95 10.77 1.56 18.45
C ALA A 95 9.63 1.53 17.41
N PRO A 96 9.35 0.36 16.80
CA PRO A 96 8.29 0.21 15.81
C PRO A 96 6.87 0.38 16.39
N ASN A 97 6.75 0.56 17.70
CA ASN A 97 5.49 0.59 18.43
C ASN A 97 4.60 1.78 18.02
N LYS A 98 5.17 2.83 17.41
CA LYS A 98 4.45 4.02 16.96
C LYS A 98 4.34 4.18 15.44
N CYS A 99 4.73 3.19 14.64
CA CYS A 99 4.66 3.31 13.17
C CYS A 99 3.25 3.62 12.64
N ARG A 100 2.20 3.13 13.32
CA ARG A 100 0.80 3.39 12.95
C ARG A 100 0.34 4.81 13.32
N GLU A 101 0.85 5.37 14.41
CA GLU A 101 0.59 6.76 14.80
C GLU A 101 1.29 7.70 13.82
N LEU A 102 2.56 7.42 13.51
CA LEU A 102 3.34 8.16 12.52
C LEU A 102 2.67 8.16 11.13
N ALA A 103 2.13 7.02 10.69
CA ALA A 103 1.41 6.94 9.42
C ALA A 103 0.16 7.83 9.40
N PHE A 104 -0.54 7.96 10.53
CA PHE A 104 -1.70 8.83 10.66
C PHE A 104 -1.31 10.31 10.71
N GLU A 105 -0.27 10.67 11.47
CA GLU A 105 0.29 12.02 11.47
C GLU A 105 0.78 12.45 10.07
N PHE A 106 1.45 11.54 9.37
CA PHE A 106 1.91 11.75 7.99
C PHE A 106 0.73 11.99 7.04
N ALA A 107 -0.36 11.22 7.18
CA ALA A 107 -1.57 11.44 6.39
C ALA A 107 -2.23 12.79 6.69
N GLN A 108 -2.28 13.21 7.97
CA GLN A 108 -2.82 14.52 8.34
C GLN A 108 -1.99 15.67 7.79
N LYS A 109 -0.66 15.61 7.92
CA LYS A 109 0.26 16.65 7.42
C LYS A 109 0.14 16.84 5.91
N ASN A 110 -0.09 15.75 5.18
CA ASN A 110 -0.30 15.77 3.73
C ASN A 110 -1.77 16.00 3.32
N LEU A 111 -2.67 16.31 4.26
CA LEU A 111 -4.09 16.58 4.03
C LEU A 111 -4.82 15.45 3.27
N VAL A 112 -4.41 14.21 3.54
CA VAL A 112 -4.98 13.02 2.90
C VAL A 112 -6.26 12.61 3.63
N SER A 113 -7.31 12.29 2.86
CA SER A 113 -8.56 11.76 3.42
C SER A 113 -8.32 10.38 4.03
N VAL A 114 -8.51 10.27 5.33
CA VAL A 114 -8.35 9.02 6.10
C VAL A 114 -9.71 8.48 6.55
N PRO A 115 -9.84 7.15 6.74
CA PRO A 115 -11.08 6.56 7.28
C PRO A 115 -11.39 7.06 8.70
N ASP A 116 -12.68 7.20 9.04
CA ASP A 116 -13.13 7.67 10.38
C ASP A 116 -12.53 6.88 11.54
N ASN A 117 -12.28 5.59 11.35
CA ASN A 117 -11.65 4.74 12.35
C ASN A 117 -10.24 5.18 12.72
N TRP A 118 -9.49 5.77 11.77
CA TRP A 118 -8.16 6.32 12.03
C TRP A 118 -8.27 7.56 12.90
N THR A 119 -9.19 8.47 12.56
CA THR A 119 -9.44 9.69 13.31
C THR A 119 -9.90 9.40 14.74
N LYS A 120 -10.80 8.43 14.93
CA LYS A 120 -11.27 8.05 16.28
C LYS A 120 -10.16 7.49 17.17
N LYS A 121 -9.23 6.72 16.60
CA LYS A 121 -8.15 6.05 17.35
C LYS A 121 -6.82 6.79 17.30
N GLN A 122 -6.76 7.89 16.54
CA GLN A 122 -5.55 8.65 16.22
C GLN A 122 -4.40 7.76 15.71
N CYS A 123 -4.73 6.68 15.00
CA CYS A 123 -3.74 5.71 14.51
C CYS A 123 -4.22 4.99 13.27
N ALA A 124 -3.28 4.56 12.43
CA ALA A 124 -3.59 3.77 11.26
C ALA A 124 -4.17 2.39 11.63
N GLY A 125 -5.11 1.91 10.83
CA GLY A 125 -5.74 0.60 11.02
C GLY A 125 -4.74 -0.56 10.90
N GLU A 126 -4.95 -1.61 11.70
CA GLU A 126 -4.08 -2.79 11.71
C GLU A 126 -4.00 -3.49 10.34
N ASP A 127 -5.16 -3.65 9.67
CA ASP A 127 -5.22 -4.25 8.33
C ASP A 127 -4.50 -3.40 7.28
N TRP A 128 -4.60 -2.08 7.38
CA TRP A 128 -3.87 -1.19 6.47
C TRP A 128 -2.37 -1.32 6.69
N PHE A 129 -1.93 -1.32 7.94
CA PHE A 129 -0.51 -1.40 8.28
C PHE A 129 0.11 -2.72 7.83
N GLY A 130 -0.58 -3.85 8.05
CA GLY A 130 -0.12 -5.16 7.54
C GLY A 130 0.01 -5.18 6.02
N ASN A 131 -0.95 -4.61 5.30
CA ASN A 131 -0.88 -4.52 3.84
C ASN A 131 0.21 -3.55 3.35
N PHE A 132 0.44 -2.43 4.05
CA PHE A 132 1.52 -1.49 3.78
C PHE A 132 2.89 -2.16 3.90
N LEU A 133 3.12 -2.89 5.00
CA LEU A 133 4.35 -3.66 5.21
C LEU A 133 4.58 -4.68 4.09
N ALA A 134 3.53 -5.41 3.69
CA ALA A 134 3.61 -6.38 2.60
C ALA A 134 3.95 -5.72 1.26
N ARG A 135 3.34 -4.57 0.93
CA ARG A 135 3.60 -3.82 -0.32
C ARG A 135 5.03 -3.26 -0.38
N ARG A 136 5.51 -2.69 0.72
CA ARG A 136 6.85 -2.07 0.81
C ARG A 136 7.95 -3.03 1.26
N GLN A 137 7.62 -4.33 1.37
CA GLN A 137 8.54 -5.40 1.81
C GLN A 137 9.25 -5.08 3.13
N LEU A 138 8.51 -4.45 4.05
CA LEU A 138 9.00 -4.11 5.38
C LEU A 138 8.60 -5.20 6.37
N SER A 139 9.45 -5.42 7.37
CA SER A 139 9.13 -6.29 8.50
C SER A 139 9.33 -5.53 9.80
N VAL A 140 8.35 -5.64 10.69
CA VAL A 140 8.45 -5.10 12.05
C VAL A 140 9.04 -6.20 12.93
N ARG A 141 10.24 -5.95 13.47
CA ARG A 141 10.89 -6.85 14.42
C ARG A 141 10.59 -6.43 15.84
N THR A 142 10.42 -7.40 16.72
CA THR A 142 10.45 -7.16 18.16
C THR A 142 11.87 -6.74 18.57
N PRO A 143 12.05 -5.61 19.25
CA PRO A 143 13.37 -5.12 19.59
C PRO A 143 14.04 -6.03 20.66
N GLU A 144 15.14 -6.70 20.33
CA GLU A 144 15.91 -7.57 21.25
C GLU A 144 16.63 -6.76 22.32
N ALA A 145 16.39 -7.06 23.61
CA ALA A 145 16.85 -6.26 24.76
C ALA A 145 18.30 -5.76 24.67
N THR A 146 19.20 -6.56 24.10
CA THR A 146 20.61 -6.25 23.84
C THR A 146 20.99 -6.55 22.39
N SER A 147 20.49 -5.76 21.44
CA SER A 147 20.96 -5.85 20.05
C SER A 147 22.31 -5.15 19.88
N LEU A 148 23.21 -5.73 19.06
CA LEU A 148 24.52 -5.14 18.74
C LEU A 148 24.37 -3.70 18.22
N GLY A 149 23.35 -3.44 17.39
CA GLY A 149 23.02 -2.09 16.93
C GLY A 149 22.78 -1.11 18.08
N ARG A 150 21.99 -1.50 19.10
CA ARG A 150 21.73 -0.64 20.26
C ARG A 150 23.03 -0.35 21.01
N ALA A 151 23.87 -1.36 21.22
CA ALA A 151 25.16 -1.18 21.89
C ALA A 151 26.08 -0.24 21.10
N THR A 152 26.11 -0.34 19.76
CA THR A 152 26.94 0.54 18.92
C THR A 152 26.43 1.97 18.84
N ALA A 153 25.11 2.19 18.95
CA ALA A 153 24.52 3.52 18.81
C ALA A 153 24.22 4.21 20.14
N PHE A 154 24.26 3.50 21.26
CA PHE A 154 24.29 4.10 22.60
C PHE A 154 25.74 4.39 23.00
N ASN A 155 26.46 5.13 22.15
CA ASN A 155 27.84 5.53 22.38
C ASN A 155 27.91 7.01 22.77
N ARG A 156 29.04 7.43 23.34
CA ARG A 156 29.19 8.80 23.86
C ARG A 156 28.97 9.87 22.79
N THR A 157 29.40 9.60 21.56
CA THR A 157 29.34 10.53 20.43
C THR A 157 27.90 10.76 19.98
N THR A 158 27.17 9.68 19.72
CA THR A 158 25.77 9.72 19.26
C THR A 158 24.84 10.29 20.33
N VAL A 159 25.08 9.97 21.60
CA VAL A 159 24.31 10.54 22.72
C VAL A 159 24.62 12.04 22.87
N GLY A 160 25.87 12.46 22.67
CA GLY A 160 26.25 13.86 22.64
C GLY A 160 25.51 14.65 21.56
N GLU A 161 25.56 14.18 20.31
CA GLU A 161 24.87 14.79 19.18
C GLU A 161 23.35 14.89 19.41
N PHE A 162 22.73 13.88 20.04
CA PHE A 162 21.32 13.95 20.42
C PHE A 162 21.03 15.09 21.39
N PHE A 163 21.82 15.25 22.44
CA PHE A 163 21.62 16.33 23.43
C PHE A 163 21.92 17.71 22.86
N ASP A 164 22.88 17.83 21.96
CA ASP A 164 23.16 19.09 21.24
C ASP A 164 21.97 19.48 20.35
N ASN A 165 21.42 18.53 19.61
CA ASN A 165 20.20 18.74 18.81
C ASN A 165 18.98 19.04 19.69
N LEU A 166 18.86 18.41 20.85
CA LEU A 166 17.79 18.70 21.81
C LEU A 166 17.91 20.14 22.34
N ALA A 167 19.12 20.55 22.74
CA ALA A 167 19.39 21.89 23.26
C ALA A 167 19.03 22.97 22.23
N THR A 168 19.45 22.80 20.97
CA THR A 168 19.13 23.74 19.89
C THR A 168 17.62 23.88 19.61
N VAL A 169 16.84 22.82 19.82
CA VAL A 169 15.38 22.86 19.69
C VAL A 169 14.72 23.50 20.91
N MET A 170 15.28 23.30 22.11
CA MET A 170 14.75 23.88 23.36
C MET A 170 15.11 25.36 23.54
N ASP A 171 16.22 25.82 22.96
CA ASP A 171 16.66 27.22 22.99
C ASP A 171 15.96 28.10 21.93
N ARG A 172 15.03 27.52 21.15
CA ARG A 172 14.13 28.23 20.23
C ARG A 172 12.77 28.49 20.87
#